data_AF-A0AAW9IL09-F1
#
_entry.id   AF-A0AAW9IL09-F1
#
_cell.length_a   1.000
_cell.length_b   1.000
_cell.length_c   1.000
_cell.angle_alpha   90.00
_cell.angle_beta   90.00
_cell.angle_gamma   90.00
#
_symmetry.space_group_name_H-M   'P 1'
#
loop_
_entity.id
_entity.type
_entity.pdbx_description
1 polymer ?
#
loop_
_entity_poly.entity_id
_entity_poly.type
_entity_poly.pdbx_seq_one_letter_code
_entity_poly.pdbx_strand_id
1 'polypeptide(L)' 'MEARAIAKYVRMSPTKVGVVLDLIRGKNIQEAFAILQYT' A
#
# COMPACT_ATOMS: atom_id res chain seq x y z
N MET A 1 19.14 5.34 -4.78
CA MET A 1 18.72 4.17 -5.57
C MET A 1 17.31 3.84 -5.11
N GLU A 2 16.31 4.02 -5.97
CA GLU A 2 14.91 3.77 -5.60
C GLU A 2 14.44 2.45 -6.19
N ALA A 3 13.91 1.56 -5.34
CA ALA A 3 13.33 0.29 -5.76
C ALA A 3 11.81 0.44 -5.92
N ARG A 4 11.24 -0.13 -6.99
CA ARG A 4 9.79 -0.11 -7.24
C ARG A 4 9.30 -1.50 -7.64
N ALA A 5 8.20 -1.94 -7.03
CA ALA A 5 7.46 -3.15 -7.39
C ALA A 5 6.04 -2.78 -7.85
N ILE A 6 5.48 -3.51 -8.82
CA ILE A 6 4.15 -3.25 -9.38
C ILE A 6 3.39 -4.58 -9.52
N ALA A 7 2.22 -4.68 -8.89
CA ALA A 7 1.27 -5.77 -9.10
C ALA A 7 0.22 -5.36 -10.16
N LYS A 8 0.13 -6.09 -11.27
CA LYS A 8 -0.83 -5.83 -12.35
C LYS A 8 -2.02 -6.80 -12.26
N TYR A 9 -3.18 -6.37 -12.76
CA TYR A 9 -4.41 -7.17 -12.84
C TYR A 9 -4.97 -7.64 -11.49
N VAL A 10 -4.88 -6.79 -10.47
CA VAL A 10 -5.47 -7.04 -9.15
C VAL A 10 -6.99 -7.07 -9.26
N ARG A 11 -7.64 -8.13 -8.78
CA ARG A 11 -9.11 -8.31 -8.82
C ARG A 11 -9.82 -7.50 -7.73
N MET A 12 -9.57 -6.20 -7.67
CA MET A 12 -10.22 -5.29 -6.72
C MET A 12 -10.47 -3.93 -7.37
N SER A 13 -11.53 -3.22 -6.97
CA SER A 13 -11.78 -1.88 -7.50
C SER A 13 -10.67 -0.91 -7.04
N PRO A 14 -10.22 0.01 -7.91
CA PRO A 14 -9.18 0.98 -7.56
C PRO A 14 -9.53 1.83 -6.34
N THR A 15 -10.81 2.14 -6.16
CA THR A 15 -11.32 2.93 -5.03
C THR A 15 -11.10 2.25 -3.68
N LYS A 16 -11.28 0.92 -3.59
CA LYS A 16 -11.05 0.17 -2.34
C LYS A 16 -9.58 0.13 -1.97
N VAL A 17 -8.71 -0.07 -2.96
CA VAL A 17 -7.25 -0.11 -2.75
C VAL A 17 -6.70 1.28 -2.43
N GLY A 18 -7.24 2.33 -3.06
CA GLY A 18 -6.83 3.72 -2.85
C GLY A 18 -6.87 4.16 -1.39
N VAL A 19 -7.93 3.80 -0.67
CA VAL A 19 -8.07 4.14 0.76
C VAL A 19 -6.90 3.58 1.59
N VAL A 20 -6.50 2.32 1.35
CA VAL A 20 -5.37 1.70 2.07
C VAL A 20 -4.03 2.30 1.64
N LEU A 21 -3.87 2.63 0.35
CA LEU A 21 -2.64 3.25 -0.16
C LEU A 21 -2.39 4.64 0.41
N ASP A 22 -3.45 5.40 0.66
CA ASP A 22 -3.33 6.74 1.24
C ASP A 22 -2.92 6.68 2.72
N LEU A 23 -3.25 5.60 3.45
CA LEU A 23 -2.80 5.39 4.83
C LEU A 23 -1.28 5.18 4.94
N ILE A 24 -0.67 4.49 3.96
CA ILE A 24 0.74 4.08 4.03
C ILE A 24 1.69 5.03 3.28
N ARG A 25 1.19 5.98 2.48
CA ARG A 25 2.03 6.86 1.66
C ARG A 25 2.83 7.83 2.54
N GLY A 26 4.15 7.87 2.35
CA GLY A 26 5.06 8.76 3.08
C GLY A 26 5.42 8.28 4.50
N LYS A 27 4.89 7.15 4.95
CA LYS A 27 5.25 6.54 6.24
C LYS A 27 6.56 5.76 6.15
N ASN A 28 7.20 5.55 7.30
CA ASN A 28 8.34 4.65 7.41
C ASN A 28 7.89 3.20 7.12
N ILE A 29 8.78 2.40 6.56
CA ILE A 29 8.56 0.99 6.21
C ILE A 29 7.96 0.21 7.38
N GLN A 30 8.54 0.32 8.58
CA GLN A 30 8.08 -0.42 9.77
C GLN A 30 6.63 -0.06 10.14
N GLU A 31 6.28 1.22 10.06
CA GLU A 31 4.94 1.72 10.37
C GLU A 31 3.93 1.30 9.29
N ALA A 32 4.31 1.42 8.02
CA ALA A 32 3.49 0.98 6.90
C ALA A 32 3.19 -0.52 6.97
N PHE A 33 4.17 -1.36 7.33
CA PHE A 33 3.97 -2.79 7.53
C PHE A 33 3.02 -3.08 8.70
N ALA A 34 3.17 -2.37 9.83
CA ALA A 34 2.25 -2.52 10.95
C ALA A 34 0.81 -2.15 10.55
N ILE A 35 0.61 -1.05 9.83
CA ILE A 35 -0.72 -0.65 9.35
C ILE A 35 -1.32 -1.74 8.47
N LEU A 36 -0.57 -2.26 7.49
CA LEU A 36 -1.05 -3.31 6.59
C LEU A 36 -1.36 -4.63 7.30
N GLN A 37 -0.70 -4.93 8.42
CA GLN A 37 -0.91 -6.16 9.17
C GLN A 37 -2.21 -6.16 10.00
N TYR A 38 -2.69 -4.97 10.40
CA TYR A 38 -3.82 -4.82 11.32
C TYR A 38 -5.04 -4.08 10.72
N THR A 39 -5.05 -3.84 9.40
CA THR A 39 -6.16 -3.23 8.64
C THR A 39 -6.88 -4.29 7.81
#